data_AF-A0A061NB79-F1
#
_entry.id   AF-A0A061NB79-F1
#
_cell.length_a   1.000
_cell.length_b   1.000
_cell.length_c   1.000
_cell.angle_alpha   90.00
_cell.angle_beta   90.00
_cell.angle_gamma   90.00
#
_symmetry.space_group_name_H-M   'P 1'
#
loop_
_entity.id
_entity.type
_entity.pdbx_description
1 polymer ?
#
loop_
_entity_poly.entity_id
_entity_poly.type
_entity_poly.pdbx_seq_one_letter_code
_entity_poly.pdbx_strand_id
1 'polypeptide(L)' 'MVFDVERFRKVVKMTGERAMLDAKMNNTYIVYQKGSELVREYPDGRIEKDSGMEPLS' A
#
# COMPACT_ATOMS: atom_id res chain seq x y z
N MET A 1 -27.51 -6.25 -8.81
CA MET A 1 -26.07 -6.53 -8.77
C MET A 1 -25.61 -6.28 -7.34
N VAL A 2 -25.53 -7.33 -6.51
CA VAL A 2 -25.13 -7.19 -5.11
C VAL A 2 -23.61 -7.17 -5.10
N PHE A 3 -23.02 -6.01 -4.80
CA PHE A 3 -21.57 -5.93 -4.59
C PHE A 3 -21.26 -6.69 -3.31
N ASP A 4 -20.63 -7.85 -3.47
CA ASP A 4 -20.24 -8.71 -2.36
C ASP A 4 -19.01 -8.10 -1.67
N VAL A 5 -19.29 -7.22 -0.70
CA VAL A 5 -18.27 -6.48 0.07
C VAL A 5 -17.32 -7.44 0.79
N GLU A 6 -17.78 -8.62 1.17
CA GLU A 6 -16.94 -9.63 1.82
C GLU A 6 -15.92 -10.22 0.86
N ARG A 7 -16.34 -10.55 -0.37
CA ARG A 7 -15.42 -11.02 -1.42
C ARG A 7 -14.40 -9.94 -1.76
N PHE A 8 -14.82 -8.68 -1.86
CA PHE A 8 -13.92 -7.56 -2.11
C PHE A 8 -12.88 -7.39 -0.99
N ARG A 9 -13.30 -7.46 0.28
CA ARG A 9 -12.38 -7.40 1.44
C ARG A 9 -11.35 -8.53 1.42
N LYS A 10 -11.76 -9.75 1.06
CA LYS A 10 -10.83 -10.90 0.94
C LYS A 10 -9.79 -10.65 -0.15
N VAL A 11 -10.21 -10.16 -1.32
CA VAL A 11 -9.30 -9.85 -2.43
C VAL A 11 -8.32 -8.74 -2.04
N VAL A 12 -8.79 -7.63 -1.47
CA VAL A 12 -7.94 -6.52 -1.03
C VAL A 12 -6.86 -6.96 -0.04
N LYS A 13 -7.21 -7.81 0.94
CA LYS A 13 -6.24 -8.36 1.90
C LYS A 13 -5.18 -9.22 1.21
N MET A 14 -5.59 -10.16 0.36
CA MET A 14 -4.66 -11.02 -0.38
C MET A 14 -3.73 -10.23 -1.31
N THR A 15 -4.24 -9.15 -1.92
CA THR A 15 -3.45 -8.27 -2.78
C THR A 15 -2.40 -7.50 -1.97
N GLY A 16 -2.75 -6.97 -0.79
CA GLY A 16 -1.80 -6.29 0.09
C GLY A 16 -0.70 -7.22 0.61
N GLU A 17 -1.06 -8.42 1.02
CA GLU A 17 -0.11 -9.45 1.48
C GLU A 17 0.87 -9.84 0.36
N ARG A 18 0.37 -10.06 -0.87
CA ARG A 18 1.23 -10.34 -2.03
C ARG A 18 2.16 -9.18 -2.37
N ALA A 19 1.65 -7.94 -2.36
CA ALA A 19 2.46 -6.77 -2.64
C ALA A 19 3.62 -6.65 -1.65
N MET A 20 3.38 -6.91 -0.35
CA MET A 20 4.42 -6.89 0.67
C MET A 20 5.43 -8.04 0.52
N LEU A 21 4.97 -9.24 0.15
CA LEU A 21 5.85 -10.37 -0.13
C LEU A 21 6.77 -10.08 -1.33
N ASP A 22 6.22 -9.56 -2.43
CA ASP A 22 6.99 -9.17 -3.61
C ASP A 22 7.96 -8.03 -3.26
N ALA A 23 7.55 -7.05 -2.46
CA ALA A 23 8.41 -5.97 -1.99
C ALA A 23 9.59 -6.49 -1.15
N LYS A 24 9.33 -7.45 -0.26
CA LYS A 24 10.35 -8.12 0.55
C LYS A 24 11.33 -8.94 -0.31
N MET A 25 10.84 -9.66 -1.31
CA MET A 25 11.71 -10.43 -2.21
C MET A 25 12.62 -9.54 -3.05
N ASN A 26 12.16 -8.34 -3.40
CA ASN A 26 12.90 -7.40 -4.24
C ASN A 26 13.60 -6.26 -3.46
N ASN A 27 13.62 -6.29 -2.12
CA ASN A 27 14.15 -5.21 -1.26
C ASN A 27 13.62 -3.81 -1.62
N THR A 28 12.34 -3.72 -1.96
CA THR A 28 11.65 -2.47 -2.31
C THR A 28 10.49 -2.20 -1.36
N TYR A 29 9.69 -1.17 -1.59
CA TYR A 29 8.55 -0.77 -0.78
C TYR A 29 7.22 -0.92 -1.54
N ILE A 30 6.12 -1.03 -0.80
CA ILE A 30 4.76 -0.87 -1.33
C ILE A 30 4.28 0.55 -1.11
N VAL A 31 3.41 1.06 -1.98
CA VAL A 31 2.74 2.35 -1.78
C VAL A 31 1.24 2.12 -1.68
N TYR A 32 0.62 2.68 -0.65
CA TYR A 32 -0.83 2.64 -0.48
C TYR A 32 -1.37 3.95 0.08
N GLN A 33 -2.66 4.19 -0.13
CA GLN A 33 -3.34 5.34 0.41
C GLN A 33 -3.81 5.03 1.84
N LYS A 34 -3.34 5.83 2.81
CA LYS A 34 -3.77 5.76 4.20
C LYS A 34 -4.57 7.03 4.51
N GLY A 35 -5.89 6.92 4.40
CA GLY A 35 -6.78 8.07 4.53
C GLY A 35 -6.58 9.05 3.35
N SER A 36 -6.10 10.25 3.64
CA SER A 36 -5.84 11.29 2.63
C SER A 36 -4.39 11.34 2.15
N GLU A 37 -3.50 10.56 2.73
CA GLU A 37 -2.06 10.59 2.44
C GLU A 37 -1.64 9.32 1.71
N LEU A 38 -0.71 9.45 0.77
CA LEU A 38 0.02 8.31 0.22
C LEU A 38 1.17 7.96 1.17
N VAL A 39 1.31 6.68 1.48
CA VAL A 39 2.40 6.18 2.33
C VAL A 39 3.13 5.06 1.60
N ARG A 40 4.44 5.02 1.81
CA ARG A 40 5.35 3.98 1.34
C ARG A 40 5.72 3.12 2.54
N GLU A 41 5.44 1.82 2.49
CA GLU A 41 5.81 0.88 3.54
C GLU A 41 6.90 -0.07 3.04
N TYR A 42 7.98 -0.12 3.78
CA TYR A 42 9.16 -0.93 3.51
C TYR A 42 9.05 -2.28 4.26
N PRO A 43 9.72 -3.34 3.77
CA PRO A 43 9.66 -4.69 4.34
C PRO A 43 10.31 -4.81 5.73
N ASP A 44 11.06 -3.80 6.16
CA ASP A 44 11.60 -3.65 7.52
C ASP A 44 10.57 -3.06 8.50
N GLY A 45 9.38 -2.69 8.02
CA GLY A 45 8.32 -2.03 8.80
C GLY A 45 8.44 -0.50 8.85
N ARG A 46 9.40 0.10 8.13
CA ARG A 46 9.48 1.56 8.01
C ARG A 46 8.32 2.05 7.14
N ILE A 47 7.62 3.09 7.60
CA ILE A 47 6.54 3.74 6.83
C ILE A 47 6.93 5.20 6.63
N GLU A 48 7.07 5.62 5.38
CA GLU A 48 7.35 7.00 4.99
C GLU A 48 6.14 7.60 4.29
N LYS A 49 5.83 8.86 4.58
CA LYS A 49 4.81 9.59 3.84
C LYS A 49 5.37 9.92 2.47
N ASP A 50 4.65 9.52 1.43
CA ASP A 50 4.95 9.94 0.06
C ASP A 50 4.61 11.42 -0.06
N SER A 51 5.57 12.26 0.33
CA SER A 51 5.46 13.71 0.35
C SER A 51 5.69 14.26 -1.06
N GLY A 52 4.98 13.70 -2.04
CA GLY A 52 5.07 14.06 -3.46
C GLY A 52 4.46 15.41 -3.81
N MET A 53 4.43 16.36 -2.86
CA MET A 53 4.10 17.76 -3.15
C MET A 53 4.85 18.68 -2.19
N GLU A 54 6.16 18.79 -2.37
CA GLU A 54 6.77 20.10 -2.17
C GLU A 54 6.43 20.93 -3.42
N PRO A 55 5.59 21.97 -3.33
CA PRO A 55 5.60 22.99 -4.37
C PRO A 55 7.03 23.52 -4.41
N LEU A 56 7.73 23.30 -5.53
CA LEU A 56 8.99 23.97 -5.81
C LEU A 56 8.76 25.47 -5.58
N SER A 57 9.38 25.99 -4.53
CA SER A 57 9.27 27.38 -4.12
C SER A 57 10.02 28.31 -5.06
#